data_AF-A0A2Y9A6I3-F1
#
_entry.id   AF-A0A2Y9A6I3-F1
#
_cell.length_a   1.000
_cell.length_b   1.000
_cell.length_c   1.000
_cell.angle_alpha   90.00
_cell.angle_beta   90.00
_cell.angle_gamma   90.00
#
_symmetry.space_group_name_H-M   'P 1'
#
loop_
_entity.id
_entity.type
_entity.pdbx_description
1 polymer ?
#
loop_
_entity_poly.entity_id
_entity_poly.type
_entity_poly.pdbx_seq_one_letter_code
_entity_poly.pdbx_strand_id
1 'polypeptide(L)'
;MGVPLAATADGLPHVQLPPSSGSARLALRDVLRTIIDTTPVFVSFSGGRDSSAVLAVATSVAREHGRPLPVPITYRYPGNAEANEDEWQELVLRHLGVTERVVVTITGQQRLLSENAQESMARRGLVWPPSLNLQHEMFDRVRGGVLLTGEGGDEMFIGRRSAPVARLRRTIQRKQRPRLRVVSDAARALLPRGRQVRTEVEETWARVAPWLRGPAREQFIEAIAEDFVEPLRWDRSIRRTIRRPLARAIYHNMDLVARDYDIRLVHPLLAPEFVSAWIDEGGRWGFTGRTAAMRHAFADVLPEPILGRSTKSFFNAARMGPFERSFARQWSGTGLDLEHVDAELLREAWLNEDFIGRSDSALMAAWMASEGLPLDGPAR
;
A
#
# COMPACT_ATOMS: atom_id res chain seq x y z
N MET A 1 3.19 -11.78 -18.94
CA MET A 1 3.62 -10.41 -18.62
C MET A 1 4.85 -10.50 -17.73
N GLY A 2 6.03 -10.25 -18.29
CA GLY A 2 7.29 -10.29 -17.52
C GLY A 2 7.23 -9.29 -16.38
N VAL A 3 7.63 -9.72 -15.18
CA VAL A 3 7.99 -8.82 -14.09
C VAL A 3 9.34 -8.24 -14.49
N PRO A 4 9.43 -7.00 -15.00
CA PRO A 4 10.72 -6.42 -15.32
C PRO A 4 11.48 -6.22 -14.01
N LEU A 5 12.81 -6.34 -14.05
CA LEU A 5 13.75 -6.22 -12.91
C LEU A 5 13.21 -5.36 -11.74
N ALA A 6 13.06 -5.85 -10.51
CA ALA A 6 14.00 -6.67 -9.73
C ALA A 6 13.31 -7.82 -8.96
N ALA A 7 13.93 -9.00 -9.04
CA ALA A 7 13.62 -10.24 -8.33
C ALA A 7 12.19 -10.78 -8.51
N THR A 8 12.05 -11.91 -9.20
CA THR A 8 11.05 -12.91 -8.80
C THR A 8 11.16 -13.03 -7.27
N ALA A 9 10.07 -12.80 -6.53
CA ALA A 9 10.12 -12.69 -5.08
C ALA A 9 10.74 -13.92 -4.37
N ASP A 10 10.87 -15.03 -5.12
CA ASP A 10 11.58 -16.25 -4.77
C ASP A 10 13.05 -16.03 -4.38
N GLY A 11 13.69 -14.94 -4.83
CA GLY A 11 15.07 -14.59 -4.45
C GLY A 11 15.20 -13.65 -3.26
N LEU A 12 14.10 -13.07 -2.78
CA LEU A 12 14.16 -12.13 -1.65
C LEU A 12 14.45 -12.89 -0.35
N PRO A 13 15.18 -12.31 0.62
CA PRO A 13 15.44 -12.96 1.89
C PRO A 13 14.15 -13.13 2.70
N HIS A 14 13.95 -14.31 3.29
CA HIS A 14 12.81 -14.55 4.18
C HIS A 14 12.95 -13.74 5.46
N VAL A 15 11.94 -12.94 5.78
CA VAL A 15 11.87 -12.24 7.06
C VAL A 15 11.65 -13.26 8.18
N GLN A 16 12.66 -13.42 9.03
CA GLN A 16 12.54 -14.16 10.28
C GLN A 16 11.90 -13.24 11.33
N LEU A 17 10.84 -13.71 11.98
CA LEU A 17 10.19 -12.97 13.06
C LEU A 17 10.86 -13.34 14.38
N PRO A 18 11.38 -12.36 15.15
CA PRO A 18 11.95 -12.62 16.46
C PRO A 18 10.85 -13.06 17.45
N PRO A 19 11.20 -13.64 18.61
CA PRO A 19 10.25 -13.80 19.71
C PRO A 19 9.63 -12.44 20.10
N SER A 20 8.33 -12.41 20.38
CA SER A 20 7.69 -11.19 20.87
C SER A 20 8.18 -10.84 22.27
N SER A 21 8.45 -9.55 22.51
CA SER A 21 8.81 -8.99 23.80
C SER A 21 7.88 -7.83 24.16
N GLY A 22 6.61 -8.13 24.47
CA GLY A 22 5.63 -7.15 24.97
C GLY A 22 4.47 -6.87 24.03
N SER A 23 3.90 -5.66 24.11
CA SER A 23 2.79 -5.24 23.24
C SER A 23 3.31 -4.76 21.88
N ALA A 24 2.47 -4.82 20.84
CA ALA A 24 2.84 -4.28 19.53
C ALA A 24 3.11 -2.78 19.59
N ARG A 25 2.40 -2.05 20.47
CA ARG A 25 2.66 -0.63 20.73
C ARG A 25 4.07 -0.38 21.23
N LEU A 26 4.56 -1.19 22.17
CA LEU A 26 5.91 -1.06 22.71
C LEU A 26 6.96 -1.40 21.64
N ALA A 27 6.77 -2.51 20.91
CA ALA A 27 7.66 -2.89 19.82
C ALA A 27 7.77 -1.80 18.74
N LEU A 28 6.65 -1.15 18.37
CA LEU A 28 6.66 -0.03 17.43
C LEU A 28 7.45 1.17 17.97
N ARG A 29 7.30 1.48 19.26
CA ARG A 29 8.06 2.55 19.93
C ARG A 29 9.56 2.24 19.93
N ASP A 30 9.94 0.99 20.19
CA ASP A 30 11.33 0.56 20.17
C ASP A 30 11.96 0.70 18.79
N VAL A 31 11.26 0.27 17.74
CA VAL A 31 11.69 0.46 16.35
C VAL A 31 11.93 1.95 16.07
N LEU A 32 10.97 2.80 16.42
CA LEU A 32 11.06 4.24 16.16
C LEU A 32 12.13 4.94 17.01
N ARG A 33 12.38 4.47 18.23
CA ARG A 33 13.45 4.98 19.09
C ARG A 33 14.82 4.81 18.44
N THR A 34 15.08 3.69 17.77
CA THR A 34 16.36 3.48 17.04
C THR A 34 16.56 4.40 15.84
N ILE A 35 15.49 5.05 15.39
CA ILE A 35 15.47 5.89 14.19
C ILE A 35 15.50 7.37 14.56
N ILE A 36 14.81 7.78 15.63
CA ILE A 36 14.60 9.19 15.95
C ILE A 36 15.90 9.95 16.33
N ASP A 37 16.97 9.23 16.64
CA ASP A 37 18.30 9.80 16.86
C ASP A 37 19.00 10.23 15.55
N THR A 38 18.51 9.76 14.40
CA THR A 38 18.94 10.28 13.10
C THR A 38 18.21 11.60 12.82
N THR A 39 18.85 12.55 12.14
CA THR A 39 18.20 13.80 11.75
C THR A 39 18.69 14.17 10.36
N PRO A 40 17.78 14.51 9.42
CA PRO A 40 16.33 14.64 9.56
C PRO A 40 15.53 13.33 9.48
N VAL A 41 14.40 13.26 10.20
CA VAL A 41 13.38 12.20 10.08
C VAL A 41 12.10 12.78 9.48
N PHE A 42 11.66 12.18 8.38
CA PHE A 42 10.43 12.53 7.68
C PHE A 42 9.38 11.44 7.84
N VAL A 43 8.10 11.80 7.71
CA VAL A 43 6.99 10.82 7.66
C VAL A 43 6.17 11.11 6.40
N SER A 44 6.09 10.14 5.48
CA SER A 44 5.14 10.16 4.37
C SER A 44 3.72 10.14 4.93
N PHE A 45 3.07 11.30 4.94
CA PHE A 45 1.86 11.55 5.70
C PHE A 45 0.70 11.92 4.77
N SER A 46 -0.28 11.02 4.68
CA SER A 46 -1.48 11.24 3.87
C SER A 46 -2.64 11.79 4.70
N GLY A 47 -2.60 11.66 6.02
CA GLY A 47 -3.78 11.86 6.89
C GLY A 47 -4.65 10.61 7.02
N GLY A 48 -4.31 9.54 6.32
CA GLY A 48 -4.86 8.20 6.50
C GLY A 48 -4.40 7.58 7.83
N ARG A 49 -5.23 6.68 8.37
CA ARG A 49 -5.04 6.03 9.69
C ARG A 49 -3.62 5.55 9.97
N ASP A 50 -3.02 4.87 8.99
CA ASP A 50 -1.73 4.19 9.20
C ASP A 50 -0.59 5.20 9.26
N SER A 51 -0.55 6.15 8.32
CA SER A 51 0.41 7.25 8.35
C SER A 51 0.25 8.14 9.60
N SER A 52 -1.00 8.38 10.04
CA SER A 52 -1.29 9.11 11.27
C SER A 52 -0.78 8.35 12.50
N ALA A 53 -0.94 7.02 12.53
CA ALA A 53 -0.45 6.19 13.63
C ALA A 53 1.08 6.27 13.72
N VAL A 54 1.78 6.11 12.60
CA VAL A 54 3.25 6.23 12.55
C VAL A 54 3.71 7.62 12.99
N LEU A 55 3.10 8.69 12.46
CA LEU A 55 3.43 10.07 12.85
C LEU A 55 3.21 10.30 14.36
N ALA A 56 2.07 9.83 14.91
CA ALA A 56 1.73 10.00 16.31
C ALA A 56 2.69 9.26 17.25
N VAL A 57 3.09 8.03 16.89
CA VAL A 57 4.09 7.27 17.67
C VAL A 57 5.44 7.97 17.62
N ALA A 58 5.90 8.31 16.42
CA ALA A 58 7.20 8.93 16.22
C ALA A 58 7.30 10.28 16.96
N THR A 59 6.24 11.09 16.91
CA THR A 59 6.13 12.35 17.66
C THR A 59 6.19 12.11 19.17
N SER A 60 5.46 11.11 19.69
CA SER A 60 5.50 10.75 21.12
C SER A 60 6.89 10.32 21.56
N VAL A 61 7.55 9.44 20.79
CA VAL A 61 8.91 8.97 21.08
C VAL A 61 9.93 10.10 21.03
N ALA A 62 9.84 10.99 20.03
CA ALA A 62 10.72 12.15 19.89
C ALA A 62 10.65 13.07 21.12
N ARG A 63 9.43 13.38 21.58
CA ARG A 63 9.20 14.23 22.77
C ARG A 63 9.80 13.64 24.03
N GLU A 64 9.56 12.35 24.25
CA GLU A 64 10.06 11.63 25.42
C GLU A 64 11.60 11.63 25.49
N HIS A 65 12.27 11.64 24.34
CA HIS A 65 13.73 11.62 24.25
C HIS A 65 14.34 13.00 23.98
N GLY A 66 13.55 14.07 24.00
CA GLY A 66 14.04 15.43 23.74
C GLY A 66 14.66 15.61 22.34
N ARG A 67 14.15 14.87 21.34
CA ARG A 67 14.61 14.94 19.94
C ARG A 67 13.73 15.86 19.10
N PRO A 68 14.24 16.37 17.95
CA PRO A 68 13.41 17.06 16.97
C PRO A 68 12.19 16.20 16.57
N LEU A 69 11.05 16.85 16.35
CA LEU A 69 9.86 16.15 15.90
C LEU A 69 10.04 15.66 14.45
N PRO A 70 9.48 14.50 14.09
CA PRO A 70 9.49 14.07 12.69
C PRO A 70 8.71 15.08 11.82
N VAL A 71 9.25 15.39 10.65
CA VAL A 71 8.64 16.34 9.71
C VAL A 71 7.70 15.58 8.76
N PRO A 72 6.37 15.77 8.84
CA PRO A 72 5.44 15.16 7.90
C PRO A 72 5.62 15.76 6.51
N ILE A 73 5.64 14.90 5.50
CA ILE A 73 5.58 15.28 4.09
C ILE A 73 4.22 14.88 3.52
N THR A 74 3.51 15.85 2.95
CA THR A 74 2.16 15.67 2.41
C THR A 74 2.09 16.05 0.94
N TYR A 75 1.19 15.41 0.20
CA TYR A 75 0.85 15.82 -1.15
C TYR A 75 -0.38 16.73 -1.15
N ARG A 76 -0.36 17.72 -2.02
CA ARG A 76 -1.53 18.55 -2.36
C ARG A 76 -1.78 18.46 -3.86
N TYR A 77 -3.02 18.22 -4.25
CA TYR A 77 -3.44 18.11 -5.65
C TYR A 77 -4.45 19.22 -5.97
N PRO A 78 -3.99 20.42 -6.38
CA PRO A 78 -4.88 21.52 -6.74
C PRO A 78 -5.88 21.09 -7.83
N GLY A 79 -7.15 21.38 -7.62
CA GLY A 79 -8.22 21.06 -8.57
C GLY A 79 -8.71 19.61 -8.54
N ASN A 80 -8.22 18.76 -7.64
CA ASN A 80 -8.72 17.39 -7.46
C ASN A 80 -9.34 17.22 -6.06
N ALA A 81 -10.67 17.36 -5.98
CA ALA A 81 -11.40 17.24 -4.72
C ALA A 81 -11.36 15.81 -4.14
N GLU A 82 -11.31 14.77 -4.97
CA GLU A 82 -11.26 13.36 -4.53
C GLU A 82 -9.92 12.97 -3.89
N ALA A 83 -8.87 13.70 -4.23
CA ALA A 83 -7.53 13.56 -3.67
C ALA A 83 -7.30 14.43 -2.42
N ASN A 84 -8.29 15.24 -2.01
CA ASN A 84 -8.13 16.17 -0.89
C ASN A 84 -8.15 15.43 0.44
N GLU A 85 -7.05 15.50 1.19
CA GLU A 85 -6.93 14.97 2.56
C GLU A 85 -6.65 16.06 3.60
N ASP A 86 -6.70 17.34 3.21
CA ASP A 86 -6.27 18.47 4.03
C ASP A 86 -6.99 18.49 5.38
N GLU A 87 -8.30 18.25 5.44
CA GLU A 87 -9.04 18.23 6.72
C GLU A 87 -8.50 17.17 7.69
N TRP A 88 -8.19 15.97 7.19
CA TRP A 88 -7.66 14.88 8.00
C TRP A 88 -6.21 15.14 8.40
N GLN A 89 -5.41 15.70 7.49
CA GLN A 89 -4.03 16.09 7.76
C GLN A 89 -3.99 17.17 8.85
N GLU A 90 -4.74 18.26 8.69
CA GLU A 90 -4.81 19.36 9.66
C GLU A 90 -5.31 18.89 11.04
N LEU A 91 -6.30 17.99 11.07
CA LEU A 91 -6.82 17.45 12.32
C LEU A 91 -5.73 16.70 13.10
N VAL A 92 -4.93 15.87 12.44
CA VAL A 92 -3.83 15.13 13.06
C VAL A 92 -2.68 16.07 13.46
N LEU A 93 -2.25 16.96 12.57
CA LEU A 93 -1.16 17.90 12.84
C LEU A 93 -1.48 18.80 14.04
N ARG A 94 -2.71 19.32 14.10
CA ARG A 94 -3.21 20.09 15.25
C ARG A 94 -3.27 19.26 16.52
N HIS A 95 -3.81 18.04 16.45
CA HIS A 95 -3.89 17.14 17.60
C HIS A 95 -2.49 16.82 18.17
N LEU A 96 -1.52 16.59 17.27
CA LEU A 96 -0.15 16.29 17.64
C LEU A 96 0.65 17.53 18.02
N GLY A 97 0.19 18.75 17.71
CA GLY A 97 0.96 19.99 17.91
C GLY A 97 2.20 20.06 17.02
N VAL A 98 2.13 19.51 15.80
CA VAL A 98 3.20 19.57 14.80
C VAL A 98 2.93 20.74 13.87
N THR A 99 3.83 21.72 13.84
CA THR A 99 3.69 22.96 13.07
C THR A 99 4.49 22.96 11.78
N GLU A 100 5.61 22.24 11.76
CA GLU A 100 6.45 22.08 10.57
C GLU A 100 5.91 20.96 9.69
N ARG A 101 5.86 21.19 8.38
CA ARG A 101 5.56 20.17 7.37
C ARG A 101 6.14 20.55 6.02
N VAL A 102 6.44 19.54 5.21
CA VAL A 102 6.75 19.72 3.79
C VAL A 102 5.49 19.46 2.98
N VAL A 103 5.06 20.42 2.18
CA VAL A 103 3.93 20.25 1.24
C VAL A 103 4.46 20.14 -0.17
N VAL A 104 4.18 19.02 -0.82
CA VAL A 104 4.52 18.76 -2.22
C VAL A 104 3.27 18.96 -3.07
N THR A 105 3.25 20.05 -3.83
CA THR A 105 2.13 20.37 -4.73
C THR A 105 2.29 19.65 -6.05
N ILE A 106 1.33 18.80 -6.41
CA ILE A 106 1.33 18.01 -7.63
C ILE A 106 0.32 18.60 -8.63
N THR A 107 0.83 19.08 -9.76
CA THR A 107 0.08 19.65 -10.89
C THR A 107 0.26 18.86 -12.19
N GLY A 108 0.77 17.62 -12.09
CA GLY A 108 0.98 16.73 -13.23
C GLY A 108 2.25 15.86 -13.14
N GLN A 109 3.12 16.14 -12.16
CA GLN A 109 4.39 15.45 -11.95
C GLN A 109 4.25 13.98 -11.54
N GLN A 110 3.03 13.55 -11.18
CA GLN A 110 2.70 12.15 -10.88
C GLN A 110 1.79 11.51 -11.92
N ARG A 111 1.78 12.05 -13.15
CA ARG A 111 1.15 11.35 -14.27
C ARG A 111 2.04 10.23 -14.76
N LEU A 112 1.42 9.17 -15.30
CA LEU A 112 2.12 7.93 -15.67
C LEU A 112 3.22 8.15 -16.71
N LEU A 113 3.09 9.16 -17.56
CA LEU A 113 4.08 9.53 -18.58
C LEU A 113 4.56 10.97 -18.39
N SER A 114 4.54 11.48 -17.17
CA SER A 114 5.20 12.75 -16.83
C SER A 114 6.71 12.69 -17.08
N GLU A 115 7.37 13.85 -17.24
CA GLU A 115 8.83 13.92 -17.45
C GLU A 115 9.60 13.14 -16.37
N ASN A 116 9.20 13.26 -15.10
CA ASN A 116 9.79 12.51 -13.99
C ASN A 116 9.62 10.99 -14.14
N ALA A 117 8.45 10.54 -14.60
CA ALA A 117 8.18 9.12 -14.82
C ALA A 117 9.02 8.58 -15.98
N GLN A 118 9.12 9.34 -17.07
CA GLN A 118 9.94 9.03 -18.23
C GLN A 118 11.43 8.95 -17.86
N GLU A 119 11.94 9.91 -17.09
CA GLU A 119 13.32 9.89 -16.60
C GLU A 119 13.58 8.68 -15.68
N SER A 120 12.65 8.38 -14.78
CA SER A 120 12.75 7.19 -13.93
C SER A 120 12.81 5.90 -14.76
N MET A 121 11.94 5.77 -15.75
CA MET A 121 11.90 4.60 -16.64
C MET A 121 13.16 4.50 -17.51
N ALA A 122 13.67 5.60 -18.05
CA ALA A 122 14.91 5.61 -18.81
C ALA A 122 16.11 5.16 -17.95
N ARG A 123 16.11 5.51 -16.65
CA ARG A 123 17.21 5.20 -15.72
C ARG A 123 17.14 3.79 -15.11
N ARG A 124 15.93 3.27 -14.88
CA ARG A 124 15.69 2.04 -14.08
C ARG A 124 14.96 0.95 -14.82
N GLY A 125 14.43 1.24 -16.00
CA GLY A 125 13.39 0.41 -16.59
C GLY A 125 12.04 0.58 -15.89
N LEU A 126 11.14 -0.33 -16.18
CA LEU A 126 9.81 -0.38 -15.59
C LEU A 126 9.85 -1.01 -14.20
N VAL A 127 9.86 -0.16 -13.17
CA VAL A 127 9.77 -0.60 -11.77
C VAL A 127 8.31 -0.88 -11.38
N TRP A 128 8.07 -2.04 -10.76
CA TRP A 128 6.77 -2.39 -10.18
C TRP A 128 6.72 -2.11 -8.66
N PRO A 129 5.64 -1.54 -8.11
CA PRO A 129 4.49 -1.01 -8.83
C PRO A 129 4.83 0.29 -9.59
N PRO A 130 4.12 0.58 -10.70
CA PRO A 130 4.33 1.76 -11.54
C PRO A 130 4.39 3.09 -10.79
N SER A 131 3.67 3.19 -9.67
CA SER A 131 3.66 4.37 -8.82
C SER A 131 5.02 4.72 -8.23
N LEU A 132 6.00 3.81 -8.24
CA LEU A 132 7.38 4.08 -7.82
C LEU A 132 8.13 4.99 -8.81
N ASN A 133 7.76 4.97 -10.09
CA ASN A 133 8.30 5.92 -11.07
C ASN A 133 7.80 7.35 -10.83
N LEU A 134 6.82 7.54 -9.94
CA LEU A 134 6.15 8.82 -9.68
C LEU A 134 6.60 9.49 -8.37
N GLN A 135 7.55 8.90 -7.65
CA GLN A 135 7.94 9.35 -6.30
C GLN A 135 9.00 10.45 -6.28
N HIS A 136 9.52 10.86 -7.44
CA HIS A 136 10.63 11.81 -7.57
C HIS A 136 10.45 13.07 -6.71
N GLU A 137 9.32 13.76 -6.85
CA GLU A 137 9.03 15.02 -6.14
C GLU A 137 9.09 14.91 -4.62
N MET A 138 8.69 13.77 -4.05
CA MET A 138 8.76 13.57 -2.61
C MET A 138 10.16 13.16 -2.18
N PHE A 139 10.77 12.24 -2.92
CA PHE A 139 12.10 11.73 -2.59
C PHE A 139 13.17 12.82 -2.67
N ASP A 140 13.09 13.72 -3.66
CA ASP A 140 14.05 14.81 -3.75
C ASP A 140 13.97 15.78 -2.55
N ARG A 141 12.77 16.00 -2.00
CA ARG A 141 12.57 16.86 -0.83
C ARG A 141 13.06 16.27 0.50
N VAL A 142 13.24 14.96 0.57
CA VAL A 142 13.66 14.23 1.78
C VAL A 142 15.02 13.54 1.63
N ARG A 143 15.73 13.86 0.55
CA ARG A 143 17.06 13.35 0.22
C ARG A 143 18.02 13.46 1.42
N GLY A 144 18.78 12.40 1.66
CA GLY A 144 19.76 12.32 2.76
C GLY A 144 19.16 12.11 4.15
N GLY A 145 17.84 11.95 4.27
CA GLY A 145 17.15 11.72 5.53
C GLY A 145 16.65 10.28 5.73
N VAL A 146 15.93 10.08 6.83
CA VAL A 146 15.13 8.86 7.06
C VAL A 146 13.67 9.15 6.71
N LEU A 147 13.08 8.36 5.82
CA LEU A 147 11.65 8.45 5.49
C LEU A 147 10.88 7.32 6.14
N LEU A 148 10.05 7.65 7.12
CA LEU A 148 9.06 6.76 7.70
C LEU A 148 7.81 6.75 6.83
N THR A 149 7.15 5.60 6.71
CA THR A 149 5.89 5.48 5.97
C THR A 149 4.83 4.74 6.79
N GLY A 150 3.56 4.94 6.43
CA GLY A 150 2.44 4.16 6.93
C GLY A 150 2.23 2.81 6.22
N GLU A 151 3.14 2.44 5.30
CA GLU A 151 3.06 1.17 4.58
C GLU A 151 3.10 -0.03 5.53
N GLY A 152 2.39 -1.09 5.17
CA GLY A 152 2.13 -2.21 6.06
C GLY A 152 0.89 -2.07 6.92
N GLY A 153 0.33 -0.86 7.06
CA GLY A 153 -0.86 -0.66 7.89
C GLY A 153 -2.09 -1.40 7.36
N ASP A 154 -2.25 -1.48 6.04
CA ASP A 154 -3.32 -2.27 5.43
C ASP A 154 -3.12 -3.77 5.71
N GLU A 155 -1.89 -4.26 5.60
CA GLU A 155 -1.48 -5.62 5.95
C GLU A 155 -1.70 -5.92 7.44
N MET A 156 -1.50 -4.96 8.34
CA MET A 156 -1.60 -5.22 9.78
C MET A 156 -3.02 -5.05 10.32
N PHE A 157 -3.77 -4.07 9.81
CA PHE A 157 -5.01 -3.63 10.45
C PHE A 157 -6.28 -3.94 9.67
N ILE A 158 -6.22 -4.29 8.37
CA ILE A 158 -7.44 -4.69 7.64
C ILE A 158 -8.09 -5.91 8.31
N GLY A 159 -9.42 -5.88 8.37
CA GLY A 159 -10.21 -6.98 8.91
C GLY A 159 -9.90 -8.28 8.18
N ARG A 160 -9.50 -9.29 8.94
CA ARG A 160 -9.16 -10.62 8.43
C ARG A 160 -10.37 -11.51 8.34
N ARG A 161 -10.23 -12.65 7.66
CA ARG A 161 -11.25 -13.70 7.63
C ARG A 161 -11.72 -14.14 9.02
N SER A 162 -10.88 -14.01 10.04
CA SER A 162 -11.23 -14.29 11.44
C SER A 162 -12.17 -13.26 12.08
N ALA A 163 -12.27 -12.05 11.54
CA ALA A 163 -12.95 -10.92 12.17
C ALA A 163 -14.46 -11.15 12.43
N PRO A 164 -15.24 -11.76 11.52
CA PRO A 164 -16.63 -12.11 11.80
C PRO A 164 -16.77 -13.12 12.96
N VAL A 165 -15.86 -14.10 13.04
CA VAL A 165 -15.82 -15.09 14.14
C VAL A 165 -15.45 -14.41 15.47
N ALA A 166 -14.44 -13.54 15.46
CA ALA A 166 -14.06 -12.73 16.62
C ALA A 166 -15.23 -11.87 17.10
N ARG A 167 -15.99 -11.28 16.17
CA ARG A 167 -17.18 -10.47 16.48
C ARG A 167 -18.27 -11.31 17.13
N LEU A 168 -18.62 -12.47 16.55
CA LEU A 168 -19.61 -13.38 17.13
C LEU A 168 -19.21 -13.82 18.55
N ARG A 169 -17.94 -14.24 18.73
CA ARG A 169 -17.40 -14.63 20.04
C ARG A 169 -17.53 -13.50 21.06
N ARG A 170 -17.16 -12.27 20.69
CA ARG A 170 -17.26 -11.10 21.58
C ARG A 170 -18.72 -10.79 21.97
N THR A 171 -19.66 -10.92 21.03
CA THR A 171 -21.09 -10.73 21.32
C THR A 171 -21.59 -11.76 22.33
N ILE A 172 -21.24 -13.04 22.16
CA ILE A 172 -21.59 -14.12 23.10
C ILE A 172 -20.96 -13.89 24.47
N GLN A 173 -19.67 -13.53 24.53
CA GLN A 173 -18.96 -13.25 25.79
C GLN A 173 -19.58 -12.07 26.56
N ARG A 174 -20.15 -11.10 25.86
CA ARG A 174 -20.88 -9.98 26.46
C ARG A 174 -22.31 -10.34 26.89
N LYS A 175 -22.70 -11.63 26.80
CA LYS A 175 -24.05 -12.12 27.07
C LYS A 175 -25.13 -11.41 26.23
N GLN A 176 -24.75 -10.94 25.03
CA GLN A 176 -25.67 -10.29 24.10
C GLN A 176 -26.17 -11.31 23.07
N ARG A 177 -27.43 -11.17 22.63
CA ARG A 177 -27.99 -12.01 21.56
C ARG A 177 -27.40 -11.59 20.21
N PRO A 178 -26.70 -12.48 19.47
CA PRO A 178 -26.15 -12.12 18.17
C PRO A 178 -27.27 -11.96 17.14
N ARG A 179 -27.18 -10.91 16.33
CA ARG A 179 -28.05 -10.75 15.15
C ARG A 179 -27.75 -11.87 14.16
N LEU A 180 -28.77 -12.36 13.44
CA LEU A 180 -28.63 -13.42 12.42
C LEU A 180 -27.52 -13.13 11.41
N ARG A 181 -27.37 -11.86 10.99
CA ARG A 181 -26.29 -11.43 10.10
C ARG A 181 -24.89 -11.74 10.65
N VAL A 182 -24.65 -11.52 11.95
CA VAL A 182 -23.34 -11.80 12.58
C VAL A 182 -23.06 -13.29 12.59
N VAL A 183 -24.09 -14.11 12.85
CA VAL A 183 -23.98 -15.58 12.79
C VAL A 183 -23.69 -16.03 11.36
N SER A 184 -24.41 -15.50 10.38
CA SER A 184 -24.22 -15.81 8.95
C SER A 184 -22.82 -15.43 8.44
N ASP A 185 -22.33 -14.24 8.78
CA ASP A 185 -20.99 -13.80 8.39
C ASP A 185 -19.90 -14.68 9.02
N ALA A 186 -20.07 -15.09 10.28
CA ALA A 186 -19.16 -16.02 10.94
C ALA A 186 -19.20 -17.42 10.30
N ALA A 187 -20.39 -17.94 9.99
CA ALA A 187 -20.53 -19.23 9.31
C ALA A 187 -19.86 -19.21 7.93
N ARG A 188 -20.09 -18.16 7.13
CA ARG A 188 -19.43 -17.98 5.83
C ARG A 188 -17.90 -17.92 5.97
N ALA A 189 -17.39 -17.26 7.01
CA ALA A 189 -15.96 -17.21 7.28
C ALA A 189 -15.35 -18.59 7.58
N LEU A 190 -16.12 -19.56 8.09
CA LEU A 190 -15.62 -20.91 8.38
C LEU A 190 -15.58 -21.83 7.15
N LEU A 191 -16.30 -21.51 6.06
CA LEU A 191 -16.37 -22.35 4.86
C LEU A 191 -15.02 -22.38 4.10
N PRO A 192 -14.62 -23.51 3.47
CA PRO A 192 -13.45 -23.56 2.60
C PRO A 192 -13.56 -22.56 1.46
N ARG A 193 -12.56 -21.68 1.30
CA ARG A 193 -12.64 -20.54 0.37
C ARG A 193 -11.89 -20.72 -0.94
N GLY A 194 -11.16 -21.81 -1.17
CA GLY A 194 -10.31 -21.96 -2.37
C GLY A 194 -11.07 -21.69 -3.68
N ARG A 195 -12.12 -22.48 -3.95
CA ARG A 195 -12.94 -22.31 -5.16
C ARG A 195 -13.75 -21.02 -5.16
N GLN A 196 -14.29 -20.62 -4.01
CA GLN A 196 -15.09 -19.37 -3.90
C GLN A 196 -14.26 -18.13 -4.20
N VAL A 197 -13.03 -18.06 -3.69
CA VAL A 197 -12.10 -16.96 -3.96
C VAL A 197 -11.76 -16.89 -5.44
N ARG A 198 -11.51 -18.03 -6.10
CA ARG A 198 -11.28 -18.05 -7.55
C ARG A 198 -12.47 -17.48 -8.31
N THR A 199 -13.70 -17.89 -7.99
CA THR A 199 -14.92 -17.35 -8.65
C THR A 199 -15.12 -15.86 -8.36
N GLU A 200 -14.98 -15.43 -7.09
CA GLU A 200 -15.08 -14.02 -6.70
C GLU A 200 -14.02 -13.14 -7.42
N VAL A 201 -12.79 -13.67 -7.53
CA VAL A 201 -11.69 -13.04 -8.28
C VAL A 201 -12.03 -13.02 -9.76
N GLU A 202 -12.45 -14.13 -10.35
CA GLU A 202 -12.82 -14.19 -11.77
C GLU A 202 -13.92 -13.18 -12.12
N GLU A 203 -15.01 -13.10 -11.35
CA GLU A 203 -16.11 -12.14 -11.56
C GLU A 203 -15.67 -10.68 -11.38
N THR A 204 -14.82 -10.43 -10.39
CA THR A 204 -14.30 -9.08 -10.13
C THR A 204 -13.30 -8.66 -11.18
N TRP A 205 -12.38 -9.56 -11.54
CA TRP A 205 -11.24 -9.25 -12.40
C TRP A 205 -11.56 -9.35 -13.89
N ALA A 206 -12.56 -10.15 -14.28
CA ALA A 206 -13.14 -10.09 -15.62
C ALA A 206 -13.60 -8.67 -15.98
N ARG A 207 -14.16 -7.94 -15.00
CA ARG A 207 -14.70 -6.58 -15.22
C ARG A 207 -13.62 -5.51 -15.24
N VAL A 208 -12.55 -5.68 -14.47
CA VAL A 208 -11.53 -4.62 -14.27
C VAL A 208 -10.26 -4.82 -15.10
N ALA A 209 -10.09 -5.98 -15.72
CA ALA A 209 -9.01 -6.28 -16.67
C ALA A 209 -9.57 -7.03 -17.90
N PRO A 210 -10.62 -6.50 -18.56
CA PRO A 210 -11.24 -7.17 -19.71
C PRO A 210 -10.28 -7.32 -20.89
N TRP A 211 -9.19 -6.57 -20.91
CA TRP A 211 -8.16 -6.64 -21.95
C TRP A 211 -7.23 -7.84 -21.84
N LEU A 212 -7.24 -8.62 -20.75
CA LEU A 212 -6.43 -9.84 -20.66
C LEU A 212 -7.15 -10.99 -21.35
N ARG A 213 -6.42 -11.76 -22.18
CA ARG A 213 -6.98 -12.85 -22.99
C ARG A 213 -6.34 -14.20 -22.66
N GLY A 214 -7.09 -15.26 -22.96
CA GLY A 214 -6.62 -16.64 -23.01
C GLY A 214 -5.84 -17.09 -21.75
N PRO A 215 -4.72 -17.80 -21.93
CA PRO A 215 -3.91 -18.31 -20.82
C PRO A 215 -3.39 -17.22 -19.86
N ALA A 216 -3.10 -16.01 -20.37
CA ALA A 216 -2.61 -14.92 -19.52
C ALA A 216 -3.67 -14.43 -18.53
N ARG A 217 -4.95 -14.39 -18.94
CA ARG A 217 -6.07 -14.08 -18.04
C ARG A 217 -6.22 -15.15 -16.96
N GLU A 218 -6.11 -16.41 -17.32
CA GLU A 218 -6.23 -17.53 -16.37
C GLU A 218 -5.09 -17.51 -15.35
N GLN A 219 -3.84 -17.34 -15.80
CA GLN A 219 -2.67 -17.21 -14.93
C GLN A 219 -2.81 -16.01 -14.00
N PHE A 220 -3.29 -14.88 -14.51
CA PHE A 220 -3.53 -13.69 -13.69
C PHE A 220 -4.60 -13.95 -12.62
N ILE A 221 -5.74 -14.54 -12.99
CA ILE A 221 -6.81 -14.89 -12.05
C ILE A 221 -6.31 -15.88 -11.01
N GLU A 222 -5.55 -16.89 -11.41
CA GLU A 222 -4.97 -17.88 -10.50
C GLU A 222 -4.01 -17.24 -9.51
N ALA A 223 -3.03 -16.47 -9.98
CA ALA A 223 -2.07 -15.77 -9.13
C ALA A 223 -2.77 -14.85 -8.11
N ILE A 224 -3.78 -14.09 -8.56
CA ILE A 224 -4.56 -13.25 -7.67
C ILE A 224 -5.39 -14.10 -6.69
N ALA A 225 -6.08 -15.14 -7.16
CA ALA A 225 -6.88 -16.00 -6.29
C ALA A 225 -6.03 -16.67 -5.19
N GLU A 226 -4.85 -17.16 -5.53
CA GLU A 226 -3.89 -17.70 -4.57
C GLU A 226 -3.50 -16.65 -3.52
N ASP A 227 -3.24 -15.41 -3.92
CA ASP A 227 -2.95 -14.32 -3.01
C ASP A 227 -4.15 -13.99 -2.09
N PHE A 228 -5.38 -14.12 -2.57
CA PHE A 228 -6.60 -13.86 -1.79
C PHE A 228 -7.02 -15.01 -0.86
N VAL A 229 -6.46 -16.22 -0.99
CA VAL A 229 -6.74 -17.33 -0.05
C VAL A 229 -6.17 -17.01 1.33
N GLU A 230 -7.07 -16.66 2.26
CA GLU A 230 -6.70 -16.26 3.61
C GLU A 230 -6.91 -17.38 4.66
N PRO A 231 -5.89 -17.71 5.47
CA PRO A 231 -6.05 -18.56 6.64
C PRO A 231 -7.07 -18.01 7.63
N LEU A 232 -7.85 -18.90 8.26
CA LEU A 232 -8.83 -18.49 9.27
C LEU A 232 -8.19 -17.98 10.57
N ARG A 233 -7.02 -18.51 10.98
CA ARG A 233 -6.36 -18.04 12.19
C ARG A 233 -5.59 -16.76 11.91
N TRP A 234 -5.71 -15.80 12.83
CA TRP A 234 -5.09 -14.49 12.74
C TRP A 234 -3.57 -14.56 12.53
N ASP A 235 -2.88 -15.27 13.43
CA ASP A 235 -1.43 -15.50 13.38
C ASP A 235 -0.96 -16.00 12.02
N ARG A 236 -1.63 -17.00 11.46
CA ARG A 236 -1.31 -17.57 10.14
C ARG A 236 -1.62 -16.60 9.01
N SER A 237 -2.68 -15.81 9.12
CA SER A 237 -3.05 -14.80 8.11
C SER A 237 -2.01 -13.68 8.02
N ILE A 238 -1.58 -13.12 9.15
CA ILE A 238 -0.53 -12.09 9.18
C ILE A 238 0.78 -12.65 8.64
N ARG A 239 1.23 -13.83 9.12
CA ARG A 239 2.45 -14.49 8.64
C ARG A 239 2.41 -14.78 7.14
N ARG A 240 1.26 -15.19 6.60
CA ARG A 240 1.08 -15.36 5.15
C ARG A 240 1.22 -14.02 4.44
N THR A 241 0.57 -12.97 4.94
CA THR A 241 0.54 -11.64 4.30
C THR A 241 1.95 -11.07 4.12
N ILE A 242 2.77 -11.06 5.16
CA ILE A 242 4.15 -10.54 5.07
C ILE A 242 5.08 -11.41 4.21
N ARG A 243 4.69 -12.66 3.94
CA ARG A 243 5.43 -13.60 3.09
C ARG A 243 4.97 -13.58 1.63
N ARG A 244 3.93 -12.81 1.30
CA ARG A 244 3.40 -12.75 -0.07
C ARG A 244 4.48 -12.23 -1.01
N PRO A 245 4.74 -12.93 -2.13
CA PRO A 245 5.64 -12.47 -3.19
C PRO A 245 5.42 -11.01 -3.56
N LEU A 246 4.15 -10.66 -3.81
CA LEU A 246 3.74 -9.34 -4.25
C LEU A 246 4.12 -8.24 -3.25
N ALA A 247 3.74 -8.38 -1.99
CA ALA A 247 4.05 -7.40 -0.95
C ALA A 247 5.57 -7.23 -0.77
N ARG A 248 6.33 -8.33 -0.80
CA ARG A 248 7.79 -8.28 -0.67
C ARG A 248 8.46 -7.56 -1.83
N ALA A 249 7.98 -7.78 -3.06
CA ALA A 249 8.46 -7.08 -4.23
C ALA A 249 8.18 -5.57 -4.13
N ILE A 250 7.00 -5.15 -3.63
CA ILE A 250 6.70 -3.72 -3.42
C ILE A 250 7.76 -3.09 -2.51
N TYR A 251 7.93 -3.63 -1.30
CA TYR A 251 8.81 -3.00 -0.30
C TYR A 251 10.27 -3.07 -0.70
N HIS A 252 10.69 -4.15 -1.36
CA HIS A 252 12.03 -4.25 -1.93
C HIS A 252 12.28 -3.14 -2.96
N ASN A 253 11.36 -2.97 -3.92
CA ASN A 253 11.51 -1.97 -4.98
C ASN A 253 11.40 -0.55 -4.43
N MET A 254 10.58 -0.32 -3.40
CA MET A 254 10.54 0.97 -2.71
C MET A 254 11.89 1.33 -2.08
N ASP A 255 12.51 0.39 -1.38
CA ASP A 255 13.82 0.57 -0.76
C ASP A 255 14.92 0.80 -1.82
N LEU A 256 14.88 0.06 -2.94
CA LEU A 256 15.80 0.29 -4.06
C LEU A 256 15.66 1.69 -4.66
N VAL A 257 14.44 2.16 -4.95
CA VAL A 257 14.22 3.49 -5.52
C VAL A 257 14.59 4.58 -4.51
N ALA A 258 14.30 4.40 -3.22
CA ALA A 258 14.66 5.36 -2.17
C ALA A 258 16.19 5.54 -2.02
N ARG A 259 16.97 4.47 -2.17
CA ARG A 259 18.44 4.53 -2.12
C ARG A 259 19.06 5.41 -3.19
N ASP A 260 18.45 5.52 -4.37
CA ASP A 260 18.92 6.44 -5.42
C ASP A 260 18.82 7.93 -5.00
N TYR A 261 18.13 8.22 -3.89
CA TYR A 261 17.98 9.54 -3.29
C TYR A 261 18.67 9.65 -1.92
N ASP A 262 19.58 8.75 -1.56
CA ASP A 262 20.19 8.69 -0.23
C ASP A 262 19.14 8.69 0.91
N ILE A 263 17.98 8.07 0.67
CA ILE A 263 16.92 7.96 1.67
C ILE A 263 17.03 6.59 2.34
N ARG A 264 17.11 6.59 3.66
CA ARG A 264 16.82 5.38 4.44
C ARG A 264 15.31 5.24 4.59
N LEU A 265 14.70 4.39 3.78
CA LEU A 265 13.27 4.12 3.86
C LEU A 265 12.97 3.13 4.99
N VAL A 266 11.97 3.44 5.82
CA VAL A 266 11.53 2.54 6.89
C VAL A 266 10.01 2.41 6.88
N HIS A 267 9.54 1.17 7.08
CA HIS A 267 8.14 0.79 7.22
C HIS A 267 7.91 0.26 8.64
N PRO A 268 7.70 1.11 9.66
CA PRO A 268 7.69 0.67 11.07
C PRO A 268 6.62 -0.39 11.37
N LEU A 269 5.50 -0.37 10.64
CA LEU A 269 4.40 -1.34 10.78
C LEU A 269 4.72 -2.72 10.17
N LEU A 270 5.85 -2.84 9.46
CA LEU A 270 6.37 -4.10 8.91
C LEU A 270 7.65 -4.56 9.62
N ALA A 271 8.13 -3.80 10.61
CA ALA A 271 9.29 -4.20 11.38
C ALA A 271 9.04 -5.57 12.03
N PRO A 272 9.98 -6.53 11.93
CA PRO A 272 9.80 -7.89 12.42
C PRO A 272 9.34 -7.97 13.89
N GLU A 273 9.86 -7.10 14.74
CA GLU A 273 9.54 -6.98 16.15
C GLU A 273 8.07 -6.57 16.34
N PHE A 274 7.62 -5.55 15.60
CA PHE A 274 6.23 -5.10 15.62
C PHE A 274 5.30 -6.20 15.15
N VAL A 275 5.59 -6.81 13.99
CA VAL A 275 4.76 -7.86 13.41
C VAL A 275 4.65 -9.08 14.33
N SER A 276 5.75 -9.48 14.97
CA SER A 276 5.75 -10.58 15.93
C SER A 276 4.85 -10.28 17.13
N ALA A 277 5.01 -9.10 17.74
CA ALA A 277 4.17 -8.68 18.86
C ALA A 277 2.69 -8.54 18.47
N TRP A 278 2.41 -8.06 17.26
CA TRP A 278 1.04 -7.91 16.74
C TRP A 278 0.33 -9.25 16.46
N ILE A 279 1.08 -10.25 16.01
CA ILE A 279 0.58 -11.63 15.88
C ILE A 279 0.14 -12.16 17.23
N ASP A 280 0.97 -12.02 18.25
CA ASP A 280 0.71 -12.56 19.59
C ASP A 280 -0.44 -11.83 20.27
N GLU A 281 -0.50 -10.51 20.14
CA GLU A 281 -1.54 -9.67 20.71
C GLU A 281 -2.93 -9.94 20.11
N GLY A 282 -3.01 -10.25 18.81
CA GLY A 282 -4.26 -10.69 18.19
C GLY A 282 -4.66 -12.13 18.55
N GLY A 283 -3.72 -12.95 19.02
CA GLY A 283 -3.96 -14.34 19.39
C GLY A 283 -4.57 -15.17 18.24
N ARG A 284 -5.49 -16.10 18.58
CA ARG A 284 -6.07 -17.01 17.59
C ARG A 284 -7.04 -16.32 16.60
N TRP A 285 -7.79 -15.32 17.08
CA TRP A 285 -8.95 -14.77 16.37
C TRP A 285 -8.76 -13.34 15.89
N GLY A 286 -7.72 -12.65 16.36
CA GLY A 286 -7.45 -11.27 16.00
C GLY A 286 -8.53 -10.31 16.50
N PHE A 287 -8.65 -9.20 15.78
CA PHE A 287 -9.56 -8.10 16.11
C PHE A 287 -10.88 -8.21 15.34
N THR A 288 -11.93 -7.54 15.83
CA THR A 288 -13.27 -7.58 15.23
C THR A 288 -13.42 -6.74 13.94
N GLY A 289 -12.33 -6.09 13.52
CA GLY A 289 -12.23 -5.22 12.35
C GLY A 289 -11.17 -4.13 12.55
N ARG A 290 -10.92 -3.36 11.49
CA ARG A 290 -9.84 -2.35 11.46
C ARG A 290 -9.96 -1.28 12.54
N THR A 291 -11.14 -0.69 12.72
CA THR A 291 -11.35 0.30 13.78
C THR A 291 -11.07 -0.26 15.18
N ALA A 292 -11.43 -1.53 15.43
CA ALA A 292 -11.13 -2.16 16.72
C ALA A 292 -9.63 -2.39 16.92
N ALA A 293 -8.92 -2.80 15.87
CA ALA A 293 -7.47 -2.92 15.88
C ALA A 293 -6.78 -1.55 16.12
N MET A 294 -7.22 -0.52 15.41
CA MET A 294 -6.67 0.83 15.55
C MET A 294 -6.90 1.40 16.94
N ARG A 295 -8.12 1.31 17.49
CA ARG A 295 -8.41 1.76 18.86
C ARG A 295 -7.60 0.98 19.89
N HIS A 296 -7.42 -0.32 19.68
CA HIS A 296 -6.61 -1.15 20.58
C HIS A 296 -5.15 -0.66 20.63
N ALA A 297 -4.56 -0.35 19.48
CA ALA A 297 -3.14 0.00 19.40
C ALA A 297 -2.82 1.49 19.56
N PHE A 298 -3.79 2.39 19.34
CA PHE A 298 -3.51 3.83 19.15
C PHE A 298 -4.52 4.79 19.78
N ALA A 299 -5.47 4.32 20.61
CA ALA A 299 -6.48 5.20 21.21
C ALA A 299 -5.91 6.26 22.17
N ASP A 300 -4.70 6.06 22.67
CA ASP A 300 -3.97 6.97 23.55
C ASP A 300 -3.24 8.10 22.81
N VAL A 301 -2.96 7.93 21.50
CA VAL A 301 -2.15 8.89 20.72
C VAL A 301 -2.86 9.46 19.49
N LEU A 302 -4.06 8.99 19.18
CA LEU A 302 -4.85 9.48 18.04
C LEU A 302 -6.27 9.84 18.46
N PRO A 303 -6.87 10.85 17.83
CA PRO A 303 -8.24 11.24 18.11
C PRO A 303 -9.22 10.25 17.46
N GLU A 304 -10.37 10.04 18.12
CA GLU A 304 -11.39 9.07 17.70
C GLU A 304 -11.85 9.23 16.23
N PRO A 305 -12.04 10.44 15.67
CA PRO A 305 -12.36 10.60 14.25
C PRO A 305 -11.38 9.92 13.30
N ILE A 306 -10.08 9.89 13.63
CA ILE A 306 -9.06 9.22 12.82
C ILE A 306 -9.16 7.70 13.00
N LEU A 307 -9.26 7.21 14.24
CA LEU A 307 -9.37 5.78 14.54
C LEU A 307 -10.59 5.13 13.83
N GLY A 308 -11.70 5.88 13.78
CA GLY A 308 -12.95 5.49 13.13
C GLY A 308 -13.02 5.73 11.63
N ARG A 309 -12.08 6.46 11.02
CA ARG A 309 -12.16 6.86 9.60
C ARG A 309 -12.32 5.65 8.69
N SER A 310 -13.36 5.68 7.85
CA SER A 310 -13.65 4.64 6.85
C SER A 310 -13.41 5.10 5.42
N THR A 311 -13.23 6.40 5.20
CA THR A 311 -12.97 6.99 3.88
C THR A 311 -11.48 7.02 3.57
N LYS A 312 -11.13 6.93 2.29
CA LYS A 312 -9.77 7.11 1.76
C LYS A 312 -9.90 7.94 0.49
N SER A 313 -8.94 8.81 0.23
CA SER A 313 -8.91 9.60 -1.00
C SER A 313 -8.45 8.75 -2.17
N PHE A 314 -8.94 9.08 -3.36
CA PHE A 314 -8.62 8.38 -4.59
C PHE A 314 -7.73 9.27 -5.45
N PHE A 315 -6.58 8.73 -5.86
CA PHE A 315 -5.57 9.48 -6.63
C PHE A 315 -5.54 9.10 -8.11
N ASN A 316 -6.46 8.23 -8.57
CA ASN A 316 -6.43 7.67 -9.92
C ASN A 316 -6.50 8.76 -11.00
N ALA A 317 -7.41 9.73 -10.83
CA ALA A 317 -7.57 10.83 -11.78
C ALA A 317 -6.31 11.70 -11.93
N ALA A 318 -5.46 11.78 -10.90
CA ALA A 318 -4.22 12.55 -10.95
C ALA A 318 -3.13 11.89 -11.84
N ARG A 319 -3.27 10.60 -12.15
CA ARG A 319 -2.28 9.82 -12.90
C ARG A 319 -2.43 9.91 -14.42
N MET A 320 -3.59 10.34 -14.91
CA MET A 320 -3.88 10.45 -16.35
C MET A 320 -4.10 11.90 -16.75
N GLY A 321 -3.38 12.35 -17.78
CA GLY A 321 -3.50 13.69 -18.34
C GLY A 321 -3.68 13.71 -19.86
N PRO A 322 -3.60 14.91 -20.47
CA PRO A 322 -3.72 15.06 -21.92
C PRO A 322 -2.66 14.27 -22.70
N PHE A 323 -1.44 14.17 -22.18
CA PHE A 323 -0.35 13.44 -22.83
C PHE A 323 -0.61 11.94 -22.83
N GLU A 324 -0.96 11.34 -21.69
CA GLU A 324 -1.31 9.91 -21.60
C GLU A 324 -2.50 9.56 -22.48
N ARG A 325 -3.51 10.44 -22.52
CA ARG A 325 -4.68 10.25 -23.41
C ARG A 325 -4.32 10.39 -24.89
N SER A 326 -3.41 11.30 -25.23
CA SER A 326 -2.91 11.44 -26.60
C SER A 326 -2.13 10.19 -27.02
N PHE A 327 -1.22 9.71 -26.17
CA PHE A 327 -0.49 8.48 -26.38
C PHE A 327 -1.44 7.29 -26.56
N ALA A 328 -2.40 7.10 -25.65
CA ALA A 328 -3.39 6.03 -25.75
C ALA A 328 -4.17 6.06 -27.07
N ARG A 329 -4.58 7.23 -27.58
CA ARG A 329 -5.29 7.33 -28.87
C ARG A 329 -4.44 6.89 -30.06
N GLN A 330 -3.14 7.15 -30.01
CA GLN A 330 -2.21 6.87 -31.12
C GLN A 330 -1.55 5.50 -31.00
N TRP A 331 -1.66 4.84 -29.85
CA TRP A 331 -1.02 3.56 -29.59
C TRP A 331 -1.57 2.44 -30.47
N SER A 332 -0.68 1.79 -31.21
CA SER A 332 -0.98 0.77 -32.21
C SER A 332 -0.94 -0.68 -31.69
N GLY A 333 -0.78 -0.89 -30.38
CA GLY A 333 -0.58 -2.22 -29.80
C GLY A 333 0.89 -2.59 -29.53
N THR A 334 1.83 -1.76 -29.99
CA THR A 334 3.28 -2.00 -29.88
C THR A 334 3.73 -2.09 -28.41
N GLY A 335 4.70 -2.94 -28.12
CA GLY A 335 5.28 -3.08 -26.78
C GLY A 335 4.56 -4.05 -25.84
N LEU A 336 3.44 -4.63 -26.27
CA LEU A 336 2.73 -5.67 -25.53
C LEU A 336 2.50 -6.90 -26.42
N ASP A 337 2.37 -8.05 -25.77
CA ASP A 337 2.05 -9.31 -26.44
C ASP A 337 0.54 -9.38 -26.74
N LEU A 338 0.20 -9.25 -28.03
CA LEU A 338 -1.18 -9.21 -28.50
C LEU A 338 -1.88 -10.57 -28.47
N GLU A 339 -1.15 -11.67 -28.27
CA GLU A 339 -1.76 -12.98 -28.00
C GLU A 339 -2.39 -13.02 -26.59
N HIS A 340 -1.88 -12.18 -25.69
CA HIS A 340 -2.30 -12.12 -24.28
C HIS A 340 -3.07 -10.85 -23.93
N VAL A 341 -2.99 -9.82 -24.76
CA VAL A 341 -3.62 -8.51 -24.54
C VAL A 341 -4.49 -8.10 -25.71
N ASP A 342 -5.72 -7.73 -25.41
CA ASP A 342 -6.61 -7.01 -26.30
C ASP A 342 -6.19 -5.53 -26.37
N ALA A 343 -5.53 -5.14 -27.46
CA ALA A 343 -5.08 -3.76 -27.63
C ALA A 343 -6.24 -2.76 -27.73
N GLU A 344 -7.41 -3.15 -28.23
CA GLU A 344 -8.55 -2.24 -28.35
C GLU A 344 -9.21 -2.02 -26.98
N LEU A 345 -9.49 -3.09 -26.24
CA LEU A 345 -10.08 -2.98 -24.89
C LEU A 345 -9.12 -2.31 -23.90
N LEU A 346 -7.80 -2.54 -24.02
CA LEU A 346 -6.82 -1.87 -23.17
C LEU A 346 -6.78 -0.36 -23.46
N ARG A 347 -6.82 0.01 -24.74
CA ARG A 347 -6.89 1.41 -25.17
C ARG A 347 -8.16 2.09 -24.68
N GLU A 348 -9.30 1.41 -24.79
CA GLU A 348 -10.58 1.87 -24.26
C GLU A 348 -10.48 2.10 -22.74
N ALA A 349 -9.90 1.15 -22.00
CA ALA A 349 -9.70 1.28 -20.56
C ALA A 349 -8.82 2.50 -20.21
N TRP A 350 -7.79 2.81 -20.99
CA TRP A 350 -6.95 4.01 -20.81
C TRP A 350 -7.67 5.31 -21.16
N LEU A 351 -8.59 5.28 -22.12
CA LEU A 351 -9.36 6.44 -22.55
C LEU A 351 -10.61 6.68 -21.69
N ASN A 352 -10.99 5.74 -20.84
CA ASN A 352 -12.09 5.90 -19.90
C ASN A 352 -11.81 7.07 -18.92
N GLU A 353 -12.86 7.78 -18.50
CA GLU A 353 -12.77 8.82 -17.46
C GLU A 353 -12.54 8.19 -16.08
N ASP A 354 -13.17 7.05 -15.81
CA ASP A 354 -13.02 6.25 -14.59
C ASP A 354 -11.80 5.33 -14.62
N PHE A 355 -10.68 5.81 -15.18
CA PHE A 355 -9.45 5.05 -15.30
C PHE A 355 -9.05 4.44 -13.94
N ILE A 356 -8.92 3.12 -13.91
CA ILE A 356 -8.44 2.37 -12.74
C ILE A 356 -6.99 1.99 -13.01
N GLY A 357 -6.08 2.33 -12.09
CA GLY A 357 -4.63 2.13 -12.27
C GLY A 357 -4.12 0.68 -12.31
N ARG A 358 -4.98 -0.28 -12.68
CA ARG A 358 -4.64 -1.70 -12.86
C ARG A 358 -3.87 -1.96 -14.16
N SER A 359 -3.95 -1.04 -15.12
CA SER A 359 -3.17 -1.09 -16.37
C SER A 359 -2.02 -0.08 -16.41
N ASP A 360 -1.67 0.55 -15.27
CA ASP A 360 -0.55 1.51 -15.18
C ASP A 360 0.75 0.92 -15.76
N SER A 361 1.07 -0.33 -15.41
CA SER A 361 2.28 -1.01 -15.90
C SER A 361 2.25 -1.22 -17.41
N ALA A 362 1.08 -1.56 -17.95
CA ALA A 362 0.92 -1.81 -19.39
C ALA A 362 1.07 -0.52 -20.19
N LEU A 363 0.56 0.60 -19.67
CA LEU A 363 0.67 1.92 -20.31
C LEU A 363 2.13 2.38 -20.34
N MET A 364 2.83 2.27 -19.22
CA MET A 364 4.27 2.58 -19.13
C MET A 364 5.11 1.67 -20.04
N ALA A 365 4.86 0.36 -20.04
CA ALA A 365 5.55 -0.59 -20.90
C ALA A 365 5.35 -0.28 -22.40
N ALA A 366 4.12 0.00 -22.80
CA ALA A 366 3.78 0.38 -24.17
C ALA A 366 4.51 1.65 -24.61
N TRP A 367 4.57 2.66 -23.74
CA TRP A 367 5.29 3.90 -24.03
C TRP A 367 6.81 3.68 -24.12
N MET A 368 7.40 2.94 -23.18
CA MET A 368 8.83 2.62 -23.23
C MET A 368 9.20 1.92 -24.55
N ALA A 369 8.37 0.98 -25.01
CA ALA A 369 8.59 0.30 -26.27
C ALA A 369 8.48 1.23 -27.49
N SER A 370 7.57 2.22 -27.48
CA SER A 370 7.48 3.20 -28.58
C SER A 370 8.69 4.13 -28.65
N GLU A 371 9.34 4.37 -27.51
CA GLU A 371 10.59 5.15 -27.42
C GLU A 371 11.86 4.30 -27.61
N GLY A 372 11.73 2.99 -27.85
CA GLY A 372 12.86 2.08 -27.99
C GLY A 372 13.63 1.84 -26.68
N LEU A 373 13.00 2.05 -25.52
CA LEU A 373 13.59 1.83 -24.20
C LEU A 373 13.36 0.38 -23.72
N PRO A 374 14.38 -0.28 -23.13
CA PRO A 374 14.22 -1.62 -22.57
C PRO A 374 13.41 -1.61 -21.27
N LEU A 375 12.51 -2.58 -21.08
CA LEU A 375 11.72 -2.71 -19.85
C LEU A 375 12.57 -2.96 -18.60
N ASP A 376 13.71 -3.64 -18.77
CA ASP A 376 14.61 -4.03 -17.69
C ASP A 376 15.62 -2.93 -17.30
N GLY A 377 15.54 -1.76 -17.96
CA GLY A 377 16.48 -0.66 -17.78
C GLY A 377 17.82 -0.90 -18.49
N PRO A 378 18.74 0.08 -18.47
CA PRO A 378 20.09 -0.13 -18.96
C PRO A 378 20.80 -1.19 -18.09
N ALA A 379 21.56 -2.09 -18.73
CA ALA A 379 22.41 -3.04 -18.00
C ALA A 379 23.38 -2.24 -17.10
N ARG A 380 23.20 -2.35 -15.78
CA ARG A 380 24.02 -1.65 -14.78
C ARG A 380 25.32 -2.39 -14.49
#